data_AF-A0A3B3T8F9-F1
#
_entry.id   AF-A0A3B3T8F9-F1
#
_cell.length_a   1.000
_cell.length_b   1.000
_cell.length_c   1.000
_cell.angle_alpha   90.00
_cell.angle_beta   90.00
_cell.angle_gamma   90.00
#
_symmetry.space_group_name_H-M   'P 1'
#
loop_
_entity.id
_entity.type
_entity.pdbx_description
1 polymer ?
#
loop_
_entity_poly.entity_id
_entity_poly.type
_entity_poly.pdbx_seq_one_letter_code
_entity_poly.pdbx_strand_id
1 'polypeptide(L)' 'MPAGVSWPRYLRMLGASILAMFAGAEVVHRYYRPDLTIPEMPPKPGELRTELLGLK' A
#
# COMPACT_ATOMS: atom_id res chain seq x y z
N MET A 1 -3.76 -21.88 -21.38
CA MET A 1 -4.72 -20.88 -20.85
C MET A 1 -4.87 -21.16 -19.36
N PRO A 2 -4.52 -20.25 -18.45
CA PRO A 2 -4.61 -20.49 -17.00
C PRO A 2 -6.05 -20.84 -16.63
N ALA A 3 -6.27 -21.98 -15.98
CA ALA A 3 -7.57 -22.44 -15.46
C ALA A 3 -8.78 -22.26 -16.41
N GLY A 4 -8.61 -22.44 -17.72
CA GLY A 4 -9.70 -22.33 -18.70
C GLY A 4 -10.06 -20.90 -19.13
N VAL A 5 -9.32 -19.88 -18.69
CA VAL A 5 -9.48 -18.49 -19.19
C VAL A 5 -8.42 -18.11 -20.22
N SER A 6 -8.86 -17.41 -21.27
CA SER A 6 -7.97 -16.90 -22.31
C SER A 6 -6.88 -15.99 -21.73
N TRP A 7 -5.65 -16.10 -22.25
CA TRP A 7 -4.52 -15.27 -21.84
C TRP A 7 -4.81 -13.75 -21.83
N PRO A 8 -5.47 -13.16 -22.84
CA PRO A 8 -5.81 -11.74 -22.81
C PRO A 8 -6.71 -11.35 -21.64
N ARG A 9 -7.70 -12.20 -21.32
CA ARG A 9 -8.60 -11.99 -20.16
C ARG A 9 -7.84 -12.08 -18.85
N TYR A 10 -6.96 -13.07 -18.71
CA TYR A 10 -6.12 -13.23 -17.52
C TYR A 10 -5.22 -12.01 -17.30
N LEU A 11 -4.52 -11.56 -18.35
CA LEU A 11 -3.62 -10.40 -18.26
C LEU A 11 -4.37 -9.10 -17.95
N ARG A 12 -5.58 -8.91 -18.51
CA ARG A 12 -6.42 -7.75 -18.16
C ARG A 12 -6.79 -7.75 -16.68
N MET A 13 -7.19 -8.91 -16.14
CA MET A 13 -7.53 -9.01 -14.73
C MET A 13 -6.30 -8.80 -13.84
N LEU A 14 -5.16 -9.41 -14.17
CA LEU A 14 -3.91 -9.20 -13.46
C LEU A 14 -3.51 -7.72 -13.43
N GLY A 15 -3.56 -7.06 -14.58
CA GLY A 15 -3.29 -5.63 -14.68
C GLY A 15 -4.25 -4.78 -13.84
N ALA A 16 -5.56 -5.08 -13.90
CA ALA A 16 -6.56 -4.40 -13.09
C ALA A 16 -6.31 -4.58 -11.58
N SER A 17 -5.94 -5.78 -11.13
CA SER A 17 -5.62 -6.06 -9.72
C SER A 17 -4.40 -5.28 -9.25
N ILE A 18 -3.33 -5.24 -10.06
CA ILE A 18 -2.12 -4.47 -9.73
C ILE A 18 -2.44 -2.98 -9.67
N LEU A 19 -3.20 -2.45 -10.63
CA LEU A 19 -3.60 -1.05 -10.64
C LEU A 19 -4.47 -0.69 -9.43
N ALA A 20 -5.41 -1.57 -9.06
CA ALA A 20 -6.24 -1.39 -7.87
C ALA A 20 -5.40 -1.38 -6.58
N MET A 21 -4.38 -2.26 -6.48
CA MET A 21 -3.44 -2.27 -5.36
C MET A 21 -2.67 -0.95 -5.26
N PHE A 22 -2.12 -0.43 -6.36
CA PHE A 22 -1.40 0.84 -6.36
C PHE A 22 -2.30 2.03 -6.04
N ALA A 23 -3.49 2.08 -6.64
CA ALA A 23 -4.46 3.14 -6.36
C ALA A 23 -4.89 3.13 -4.89
N GLY A 24 -5.15 1.95 -4.32
CA GLY A 24 -5.46 1.79 -2.91
C GLY A 24 -4.34 2.32 -2.02
N ALA A 25 -3.09 1.85 -2.23
CA ALA A 25 -1.93 2.28 -1.45
C ALA A 25 -1.73 3.81 -1.48
N GLU A 26 -1.86 4.42 -2.66
CA GLU A 26 -1.75 5.88 -2.81
C GLU A 26 -2.84 6.63 -2.05
N VAL A 27 -4.08 6.13 -2.04
CA VAL A 27 -5.17 6.74 -1.25
C VAL A 27 -4.85 6.73 0.23
N VAL A 28 -4.35 5.60 0.77
CA VAL A 28 -3.97 5.51 2.20
C VAL A 28 -2.83 6.49 2.53
N HIS A 29 -1.82 6.57 1.65
CA HIS A 29 -0.70 7.50 1.82
C HIS A 29 -1.15 8.97 1.77
N ARG A 30 -2.05 9.33 0.86
CA ARG A 30 -2.59 10.69 0.77
C ARG A 30 -3.50 11.06 1.92
N TYR A 31 -4.34 10.12 2.37
CA TYR A 31 -5.32 10.35 3.41
C TYR A 31 -4.67 10.45 4.80
N TYR A 32 -3.84 9.47 5.17
CA TYR A 32 -3.24 9.44 6.50
C TYR A 32 -1.89 10.14 6.60
N ARG A 33 -1.23 10.42 5.46
CA ARG A 33 0.11 11.04 5.37
C ARG A 33 1.09 10.44 6.39
N PRO A 34 1.32 9.12 6.35
CA PRO A 34 2.22 8.49 7.31
C PRO A 34 3.63 9.07 7.17
N ASP A 35 4.31 9.24 8.30
CA ASP A 35 5.75 9.49 8.29
C ASP A 35 6.46 8.20 7.86
N LEU A 36 7.12 8.25 6.70
CA LEU A 36 7.86 7.12 6.14
C LEU A 36 9.37 7.20 6.47
N THR A 37 9.77 8.16 7.31
CA THR A 37 11.16 8.31 7.74
C THR A 37 11.56 7.13 8.61
N ILE A 38 12.56 6.37 8.17
CA ILE A 38 13.16 5.32 9.00
C ILE A 38 14.28 5.98 9.83
N PRO A 39 14.19 5.98 11.17
CA PRO A 39 15.27 6.50 11.99
C PRO A 39 16.47 5.55 11.98
N GLU A 40 17.68 6.10 11.89
CA GLU A 40 18.95 5.34 11.94
C GLU A 40 19.08 4.51 13.23
N MET A 41 18.62 5.06 14.35
CA MET A 41 18.55 4.36 15.62
C MET A 41 17.10 3.99 15.92
N PRO A 42 16.78 2.71 16.18
CA PRO A 42 15.42 2.31 16.51
C PRO A 42 14.97 2.98 17.81
N PRO A 43 13.70 3.40 17.90
CA PRO A 43 13.16 3.99 19.12
C PRO A 43 13.18 2.97 20.26
N LYS A 44 13.30 3.46 21.49
CA LYS A 44 13.24 2.58 22.67
C LYS A 44 11.83 1.98 22.80
N PRO A 45 11.68 0.82 23.45
CA PRO A 45 10.37 0.25 23.73
C PRO A 45 9.47 1.29 24.42
N GLY A 46 8.30 1.58 23.82
CA GLY A 46 7.34 2.58 24.32
C GLY A 46 7.49 4.00 23.77
N GLU A 47 8.56 4.30 23.02
CA GLU A 47 8.76 5.62 22.37
C GLU A 47 8.32 5.63 20.89
N LEU A 48 7.82 4.51 20.37
CA LEU A 48 7.36 4.42 18.98
C LEU A 48 6.11 5.29 18.79
N ARG A 49 6.23 6.32 17.97
CA ARG A 49 5.09 7.16 17.56
C ARG A 49 4.36 6.48 16.42
N THR A 50 3.12 6.04 16.67
CA THR A 50 2.24 5.41 15.67
C THR A 50 1.08 6.30 15.25
N GLU A 51 1.07 7.56 15.71
CA GLU A 51 0.04 8.54 15.39
C GLU A 51 0.06 8.88 13.89
N LEU A 52 -1.11 8.84 13.25
CA LEU A 52 -1.26 9.20 11.85
C LEU A 52 -1.46 10.71 11.75
N LEU A 53 -0.54 11.41 11.07
CA LEU A 53 -0.52 12.87 10.98
C LEU A 53 -1.82 13.49 10.41
N GLY A 54 -2.60 12.71 9.66
CA GLY A 54 -3.88 13.15 9.07
C GLY A 54 -5.14 12.98 9.93
N LEU A 55 -5.07 12.29 11.07
CA LEU A 55 -6.19 12.13 12.00
C LEU A 55 -5.98 13.05 13.20
N LYS A 56 -6.77 14.13 13.27
CA LYS A 56 -6.80 15.06 14.39
C LYS A 56 -8.08 14.89 15.19
#